data_AF-A0A3M7RNR4-F1
#
_entry.id   AF-A0A3M7RNR4-F1
#
_cell.length_a   1.000
_cell.length_b   1.000
_cell.length_c   1.000
_cell.angle_alpha   90.00
_cell.angle_beta   90.00
_cell.angle_gamma   90.00
#
_symmetry.space_group_name_H-M   'P 1'
#
loop_
_entity.id
_entity.type
_entity.pdbx_description
1 polymer ?
#
loop_
_entity_poly.entity_id
_entity_poly.type
_entity_poly.pdbx_seq_one_letter_code
_entity_poly.pdbx_strand_id
1 'polypeptide(L)'
;IQAIQKSAVRFILKLKYDTPSDILHNEAFDKLKLFKVSNRLFELAERYVGVELSHSVPLVTRLVEEYMKGLESRFIEYPTPLCNCYLTISSHFPETSTL
;
A
#
# COMPACT_ATOMS: atom_id res chain seq x y z
N ILE A 1 -41.39 5.06 -0.10
CA ILE A 1 -40.27 4.42 -0.83
C ILE A 1 -39.27 5.45 -1.37
N GLN A 2 -39.70 6.43 -2.17
CA GLN A 2 -38.79 7.43 -2.78
C GLN A 2 -38.02 8.30 -1.77
N ALA A 3 -38.64 8.70 -0.66
CA ALA A 3 -37.97 9.44 0.41
C ALA A 3 -36.86 8.64 1.10
N ILE A 4 -37.07 7.33 1.30
CA ILE A 4 -36.09 6.42 1.90
C ILE A 4 -34.88 6.27 0.97
N GLN A 5 -35.12 6.09 -0.32
CA GLN A 5 -34.04 6.00 -1.32
C GLN A 5 -33.20 7.28 -1.36
N LYS A 6 -33.83 8.47 -1.36
CA LYS A 6 -33.13 9.76 -1.31
C LYS A 6 -32.30 9.91 -0.03
N SER A 7 -32.85 9.49 1.11
CA SER A 7 -32.12 9.49 2.38
C SER A 7 -30.89 8.57 2.34
N ALA A 8 -31.04 7.35 1.81
CA ALA A 8 -29.94 6.40 1.66
C ALA A 8 -28.83 6.93 0.74
N VAL A 9 -29.18 7.54 -0.39
CA VAL A 9 -28.22 8.19 -1.31
C VAL A 9 -27.44 9.29 -0.60
N ARG A 10 -28.11 10.15 0.18
CA ARG A 10 -27.44 11.18 0.98
C ARG A 10 -26.47 10.58 1.98
N PHE A 11 -26.88 9.52 2.68
CA PHE A 11 -26.06 8.86 3.69
C PHE A 11 -24.80 8.23 3.08
N ILE A 12 -24.96 7.42 2.03
CA ILE A 12 -23.86 6.70 1.37
C ILE A 12 -22.85 7.68 0.75
N LEU A 13 -23.35 8.71 0.07
CA LEU A 13 -22.50 9.71 -0.59
C LEU A 13 -22.07 10.85 0.35
N LYS A 14 -22.48 10.80 1.63
CA LYS A 14 -22.24 11.87 2.62
C LYS A 14 -22.58 13.25 2.06
N LEU A 15 -23.79 13.40 1.51
CA LEU A 15 -24.32 14.66 0.98
C LEU A 15 -24.97 15.47 2.11
N LYS A 16 -25.02 16.80 1.97
CA LYS A 16 -25.68 17.66 2.96
C LYS A 16 -27.19 17.34 3.01
N TYR A 17 -27.78 17.43 4.21
CA TYR A 17 -29.20 17.17 4.40
C TYR A 17 -30.09 18.29 3.83
N ASP A 18 -29.59 19.53 3.84
CA ASP A 18 -30.34 20.70 3.39
C ASP A 18 -30.34 20.89 1.87
N THR A 19 -29.56 20.08 1.12
CA THR A 19 -29.51 20.20 -0.35
C THR A 19 -30.92 20.00 -0.94
N PRO A 20 -31.44 20.97 -1.69
CA PRO A 20 -32.71 20.85 -2.40
C PRO A 20 -32.72 19.64 -3.36
N SER A 21 -33.86 18.97 -3.47
CA SER A 21 -33.95 17.68 -4.17
C SER A 21 -33.74 17.77 -5.69
N ASP A 22 -33.92 18.96 -6.27
CA ASP A 22 -33.70 19.32 -7.67
C ASP A 22 -32.22 19.38 -8.04
N ILE A 23 -31.35 19.83 -7.13
CA ILE A 23 -29.89 19.89 -7.35
C ILE A 23 -29.20 18.62 -6.85
N LEU A 24 -29.81 17.91 -5.89
CA LEU A 24 -29.29 16.68 -5.29
C LEU A 24 -28.90 15.60 -6.31
N HIS A 25 -29.64 15.49 -7.41
CA HIS A 25 -29.33 14.52 -8.47
C HIS A 25 -27.97 14.76 -9.12
N ASN A 26 -27.66 16.03 -9.43
CA ASN A 26 -26.38 16.41 -10.03
C ASN A 26 -25.24 16.25 -9.03
N GLU A 27 -25.44 16.71 -7.78
CA GLU A 27 -24.42 16.58 -6.72
C GLU A 27 -24.10 15.10 -6.42
N ALA A 28 -25.13 14.24 -6.36
CA ALA A 28 -24.96 12.81 -6.18
C ALA A 28 -24.20 12.17 -7.35
N PHE A 29 -24.50 12.59 -8.58
CA PHE A 29 -23.82 12.10 -9.77
C PHE A 29 -22.34 12.48 -9.79
N ASP A 30 -22.00 13.73 -9.48
CA ASP A 30 -20.61 14.20 -9.42
C ASP A 30 -19.82 13.49 -8.32
N LYS A 31 -20.42 13.31 -7.14
CA LYS A 31 -19.80 12.53 -6.06
C LYS A 31 -19.57 11.08 -6.45
N LEU A 32 -20.54 10.46 -7.13
CA LEU A 32 -20.40 9.08 -7.59
C LEU A 32 -19.28 8.96 -8.63
N LYS A 33 -19.15 9.94 -9.53
CA LYS A 33 -18.06 9.99 -10.51
C LYS A 33 -16.69 10.09 -9.82
N LEU A 34 -16.57 10.95 -8.80
CA LEU A 34 -15.35 11.06 -8.00
C LEU A 34 -15.05 9.75 -7.27
N PHE A 35 -16.04 9.15 -6.61
CA PHE A 35 -15.89 7.88 -5.91
C PHE A 35 -15.40 6.76 -6.83
N LYS A 36 -15.92 6.70 -8.06
CA LYS A 36 -15.48 5.76 -9.09
C LYS A 36 -14.01 5.98 -9.49
N VAL A 37 -13.56 7.23 -9.62
CA VAL A 37 -12.15 7.54 -9.91
C VAL A 37 -11.25 7.13 -8.75
N SER A 38 -11.65 7.47 -7.51
CA SER A 38 -10.89 7.08 -6.31
C SER A 38 -10.75 5.57 -6.17
N ASN A 39 -11.81 4.80 -6.40
CA ASN A 39 -11.75 3.34 -6.32
C ASN A 39 -10.80 2.75 -7.36
N ARG A 40 -10.85 3.25 -8.61
CA ARG A 40 -9.91 2.82 -9.65
C ARG A 40 -8.46 3.15 -9.29
N LEU A 41 -8.22 4.29 -8.66
CA LEU A 41 -6.89 4.68 -8.20
C LEU A 41 -6.41 3.79 -7.04
N PHE A 42 -7.30 3.46 -6.11
CA PHE A 42 -7.02 2.55 -5.00
C PHE A 42 -6.67 1.15 -5.50
N GLU A 43 -7.49 0.58 -6.39
CA GLU A 43 -7.21 -0.72 -7.02
C GLU A 43 -5.86 -0.72 -7.76
N LEU A 44 -5.53 0.38 -8.44
CA LEU A 44 -4.25 0.52 -9.13
C LEU A 44 -3.08 0.57 -8.14
N ALA A 45 -3.21 1.32 -7.05
CA ALA A 45 -2.20 1.40 -5.99
C ALA A 45 -1.98 0.03 -5.32
N GLU A 46 -3.06 -0.69 -4.99
CA GLU A 46 -2.96 -2.05 -4.44
C GLU A 46 -2.23 -2.99 -5.38
N ARG A 47 -2.49 -2.92 -6.70
CA ARG A 47 -1.77 -3.74 -7.69
C ARG A 47 -0.29 -3.39 -7.76
N TYR A 48 0.06 -2.10 -7.79
CA TYR A 48 1.47 -1.68 -7.82
C TYR A 48 2.21 -2.14 -6.56
N VAL A 49 1.65 -1.87 -5.38
CA VAL A 49 2.24 -2.30 -4.10
C VAL A 49 2.33 -3.83 -4.04
N GLY A 50 1.28 -4.55 -4.46
CA GLY A 50 1.29 -6.00 -4.50
C GLY A 50 2.37 -6.58 -5.41
N VAL A 51 2.56 -5.98 -6.60
CA VAL A 51 3.62 -6.38 -7.54
C VAL A 51 5.00 -6.07 -6.97
N GLU A 52 5.21 -4.89 -6.40
CA GLU A 52 6.49 -4.51 -5.79
C GLU A 52 6.85 -5.41 -4.61
N LEU A 53 5.89 -5.71 -3.74
CA LEU A 53 6.05 -6.66 -2.64
C LEU A 53 6.32 -8.08 -3.15
N SER A 54 5.64 -8.52 -4.22
CA SER A 54 5.84 -9.86 -4.78
C SER A 54 7.27 -10.08 -5.30
N HIS A 55 7.95 -9.02 -5.74
CA HIS A 55 9.36 -9.08 -6.15
C HIS A 55 10.31 -8.89 -4.97
N SER A 56 9.96 -8.03 -4.02
CA SER A 56 10.82 -7.69 -2.87
C SER A 56 10.86 -8.81 -1.82
N VAL A 57 9.73 -9.45 -1.53
CA VAL A 57 9.64 -10.51 -0.51
C VAL A 57 10.60 -11.67 -0.81
N PRO A 58 10.64 -12.26 -2.03
CA PRO A 58 11.62 -13.30 -2.35
C PRO A 58 13.08 -12.86 -2.23
N LEU A 59 13.40 -11.59 -2.53
CA LEU A 59 14.75 -11.07 -2.39
C LEU A 59 15.15 -10.97 -0.92
N VAL A 60 14.27 -10.45 -0.06
CA VAL A 60 14.52 -10.39 1.40
C VAL A 60 14.60 -11.80 1.97
N THR A 61 13.71 -12.72 1.57
CA THR A 61 13.77 -14.13 2.01
C THR A 61 15.10 -14.77 1.65
N ARG A 62 15.57 -14.62 0.40
CA ARG A 62 16.88 -15.14 -0.03
C ARG A 62 18.03 -14.52 0.75
N LEU A 63 17.97 -13.22 1.04
CA LEU A 63 19.00 -12.55 1.82
C LEU A 63 19.07 -13.09 3.26
N VAL A 64 17.92 -13.27 3.90
CA VAL A 64 17.82 -13.84 5.26
C VAL A 64 18.36 -15.27 5.29
N GLU A 65 18.00 -16.10 4.31
CA GLU A 65 18.51 -17.47 4.20
C GLU A 65 20.04 -17.51 4.05
N GLU A 66 20.60 -16.69 3.16
CA GLU A 66 22.05 -16.62 2.93
C GLU A 66 22.80 -16.08 4.15
N TYR A 67 22.23 -15.10 4.86
CA TYR A 67 22.77 -14.60 6.12
C TYR A 67 22.75 -15.67 7.22
N MET A 68 21.65 -16.40 7.39
CA MET A 68 21.53 -17.49 8.36
C MET A 68 22.52 -18.63 8.09
N LYS A 69 22.64 -19.10 6.83
CA LYS A 69 23.68 -20.08 6.44
C LYS A 69 25.08 -19.60 6.80
N GLY A 70 25.31 -18.30 6.61
CA GLY A 70 26.56 -17.65 6.95
C GLY A 70 26.88 -17.60 8.45
N LEU A 71 25.86 -17.46 9.31
CA LEU A 71 26.03 -17.53 10.76
C LEU A 71 26.23 -18.98 11.26
N GLU A 72 25.54 -19.95 10.66
CA GLU A 72 25.74 -21.38 10.96
C GLU A 72 27.15 -21.85 10.57
N SER A 73 27.65 -21.33 9.46
CA SER A 73 29.04 -21.41 9.02
C SER A 73 29.92 -20.47 9.86
N ARG A 74 30.26 -20.87 11.08
CA ARG A 74 31.00 -20.08 12.10
C ARG A 74 32.20 -19.22 11.65
N PHE A 75 32.73 -19.41 10.44
CA PHE A 75 33.62 -18.45 9.75
C PHE A 75 33.36 -18.50 8.24
N ILE A 76 32.70 -17.48 7.67
CA ILE A 76 32.64 -17.32 6.22
C ILE A 76 33.85 -16.48 5.79
N GLU A 77 34.77 -17.07 5.04
CA GLU A 77 35.94 -16.37 4.48
C GLU A 77 35.53 -15.37 3.38
N TYR A 78 34.35 -15.55 2.78
CA TYR A 78 33.81 -14.67 1.75
C TYR A 78 32.27 -14.60 1.84
N PRO A 79 31.67 -13.45 2.23
CA PRO A 79 30.22 -13.34 2.28
C PRO A 79 29.63 -13.51 0.87
N THR A 80 28.42 -14.07 0.80
CA THR A 80 27.75 -14.25 -0.49
C THR A 80 27.47 -12.88 -1.13
N PRO A 81 27.43 -12.77 -2.48
CA PRO A 81 27.31 -11.48 -3.15
C PRO A 81 26.16 -10.61 -2.64
N LEU A 82 25.00 -11.19 -2.32
CA LEU A 82 23.85 -10.46 -1.77
C LEU A 82 24.08 -10.01 -0.32
N CYS A 83 24.70 -10.85 0.52
CA CYS A 83 25.07 -10.49 1.89
C CYS A 83 26.11 -9.36 1.89
N ASN A 84 27.12 -9.42 1.01
CA ASN A 84 28.08 -8.35 0.80
C ASN A 84 27.42 -7.05 0.34
N CYS A 85 26.50 -7.11 -0.61
CA CYS A 85 25.74 -5.94 -1.03
C CYS A 85 24.94 -5.33 0.14
N TYR A 86 24.27 -6.15 0.95
CA TYR A 86 23.55 -5.68 2.13
C TYR A 86 24.48 -5.04 3.17
N LEU A 87 25.60 -5.69 3.52
CA LEU A 87 26.59 -5.16 4.46
C LEU A 87 27.18 -3.83 3.96
N THR A 88 27.44 -3.73 2.66
CA THR A 88 27.92 -2.49 2.02
C THR A 88 26.89 -1.38 2.13
N ILE A 89 25.63 -1.65 1.79
CA ILE A 89 24.54 -0.66 1.89
C ILE A 89 24.34 -0.23 3.35
N SER A 90 24.34 -1.18 4.29
CA SER A 90 24.21 -0.92 5.73
C SER A 90 25.36 -0.06 6.27
N SER A 91 26.59 -0.23 5.77
CA SER A 91 27.72 0.63 6.14
C SER A 91 27.55 2.09 5.70
N HIS A 92 26.80 2.35 4.64
CA HIS A 92 26.48 3.69 4.16
C HIS A 92 25.30 4.34 4.90
N PHE A 93 24.42 3.51 5.48
CA PHE A 93 23.25 3.93 6.25
C PHE A 93 23.21 3.19 7.58
N PRO A 94 24.14 3.48 8.51
CA PRO A 94 24.16 2.82 9.79
C PRO A 94 22.84 3.13 10.51
N GLU A 95 22.13 2.08 10.93
CA GLU A 95 20.94 2.23 11.76
C GLU A 95 21.34 2.97 13.02
N THR A 96 20.83 4.19 13.21
CA THR A 96 20.96 4.90 14.48
C THR A 96 20.11 4.16 15.50
N SER A 97 20.69 3.15 16.16
CA SER A 97 20.08 2.52 17.33
C SER A 97 19.94 3.58 18.43
N THR A 98 18.82 4.30 18.44
CA THR A 98 18.33 4.96 19.65
C THR A 98 17.66 3.90 20.51
N LEU A 99 18.42 3.42 21.49
CA LEU A 99 17.94 2.77 22.70
C LEU A 99 17.36 3.83 23.65
#